data_AF-A0A6H2D417-F1
#
_entry.id   AF-A0A6H2D417-F1
#
_cell.length_a   1.000
_cell.length_b   1.000
_cell.length_c   1.000
_cell.angle_alpha   90.00
_cell.angle_beta   90.00
_cell.angle_gamma   90.00
#
_symmetry.space_group_name_H-M   'P 1'
#
loop_
_entity.id
_entity.type
_entity.pdbx_description
1 polymer ?
#
loop_
_entity_poly.entity_id
_entity_poly.type
_entity_poly.pdbx_seq_one_letter_code
_entity_poly.pdbx_strand_id
1 'polypeptide(L)'
;MILENIPMFLADFFDFLNDPMWRAWPFNSGYGEHILPAIARMVFVALIFGVIILFLRALYGPKGIFRDKEMEREAEELTRKERAEVEKQFANGEISEMEYKMKMHSLRD
;
A
#
# COMPACT_ATOMS: atom_id res chain seq x y z
N MET A 1 37.65 -12.44 -14.58
CA MET A 1 37.62 -12.89 -13.17
C MET A 1 36.30 -12.55 -12.44
N ILE A 2 35.23 -12.10 -13.12
CA ILE A 2 33.88 -11.91 -12.51
C ILE A 2 32.87 -12.95 -13.04
N LEU A 3 33.06 -13.45 -14.27
CA LEU A 3 32.17 -14.44 -14.89
C LEU A 3 32.33 -15.89 -14.39
N GLU A 4 33.45 -16.25 -13.73
CA GLU A 4 33.68 -17.61 -13.23
C GLU A 4 33.01 -17.89 -11.86
N ASN A 5 32.61 -16.84 -11.12
CA ASN A 5 32.04 -16.95 -9.76
C ASN A 5 30.51 -16.93 -9.73
N ILE A 6 29.85 -16.53 -10.82
CA ILE A 6 28.39 -16.58 -10.99
C ILE A 6 27.83 -18.00 -10.79
N PRO A 7 28.42 -19.08 -11.36
CA PRO A 7 27.90 -20.44 -11.14
C PRO A 7 28.02 -20.88 -9.68
N MET A 8 29.04 -20.43 -8.95
CA MET A 8 29.23 -20.77 -7.53
C MET A 8 28.20 -20.08 -6.63
N PHE A 9 27.96 -18.78 -6.83
CA PHE A 9 26.92 -18.06 -6.10
C PHE A 9 25.50 -18.61 -6.37
N LEU A 10 25.21 -18.97 -7.63
CA LEU A 10 23.94 -19.61 -7.97
C LEU A 10 23.83 -21.00 -7.36
N ALA A 11 24.90 -21.80 -7.41
CA ALA A 11 24.93 -23.12 -6.79
C ALA A 11 24.71 -23.04 -5.27
N ASP A 12 25.42 -22.15 -4.57
CA ASP A 12 25.27 -21.91 -3.13
C ASP A 12 23.85 -21.42 -2.78
N PHE A 13 23.24 -20.59 -3.63
CA PHE A 13 21.85 -20.16 -3.48
C PHE A 13 20.86 -21.32 -3.65
N PHE A 14 21.06 -22.20 -4.63
CA PHE A 14 20.21 -23.38 -4.83
C PHE A 14 20.42 -24.44 -3.75
N ASP A 15 21.65 -24.62 -3.25
CA ASP A 15 21.97 -25.51 -2.14
C ASP A 15 21.37 -24.98 -0.83
N PHE A 16 21.43 -23.66 -0.61
CA PHE A 16 20.71 -23.01 0.48
C PHE A 16 19.21 -23.29 0.40
N LEU A 17 18.56 -23.17 -0.76
CA LEU A 17 17.14 -23.49 -0.91
C LEU A 17 16.81 -24.99 -0.73
N ASN A 18 17.79 -25.88 -0.94
CA ASN A 18 17.64 -27.33 -0.82
C ASN A 18 17.87 -27.87 0.61
N ASP A 19 18.33 -27.02 1.55
CA ASP A 19 18.56 -27.41 2.94
C ASP A 19 17.26 -27.96 3.57
N PRO A 20 17.32 -29.09 4.31
CA PRO A 20 16.17 -29.68 5.00
C PRO A 20 15.38 -28.69 5.87
N MET A 21 16.03 -27.66 6.42
CA MET A 21 15.37 -26.61 7.20
C MET A 21 14.35 -25.82 6.36
N TRP A 22 14.61 -25.60 5.07
CA TRP A 22 13.66 -24.96 4.15
C TRP A 22 12.57 -25.90 3.65
N ARG A 23 12.71 -27.22 3.83
CA ARG A 23 11.61 -28.17 3.61
C ARG A 23 10.58 -28.13 4.73
N ALA A 24 11.03 -27.84 5.95
CA ALA A 24 10.15 -27.55 7.09
C ALA A 24 9.55 -26.13 7.03
N TRP A 25 9.97 -25.32 6.05
CA TRP A 25 9.41 -23.98 5.85
C TRP A 25 7.90 -24.09 5.64
N PRO A 26 7.10 -23.27 6.33
CA PRO A 26 5.67 -23.46 6.40
C PRO A 26 4.96 -23.18 5.08
N PHE A 27 5.67 -22.95 3.96
CA PHE A 27 5.18 -22.72 2.60
C PHE A 27 5.48 -23.86 1.59
N ASN A 28 6.25 -24.89 1.98
CA ASN A 28 6.60 -26.01 1.09
C ASN A 28 5.53 -27.13 1.10
N SER A 29 5.58 -28.05 0.14
CA SER A 29 4.61 -29.13 -0.10
C SER A 29 4.56 -30.19 1.00
N GLY A 30 5.58 -30.26 1.87
CA GLY A 30 5.66 -31.25 2.97
C GLY A 30 4.65 -31.05 4.12
N TYR A 31 4.01 -29.88 4.21
CA TYR A 31 2.95 -29.57 5.19
C TYR A 31 1.56 -29.41 4.54
N GLY A 32 1.39 -29.92 3.30
CA GLY A 32 0.21 -29.68 2.46
C GLY A 32 -1.12 -30.28 2.95
N GLU A 33 -1.13 -31.09 4.00
CA GLU A 33 -2.35 -31.75 4.49
C GLU A 33 -3.03 -31.04 5.68
N HIS A 34 -2.41 -29.99 6.24
CA HIS A 34 -2.94 -29.31 7.43
C HIS A 34 -3.42 -27.89 7.11
N ILE A 35 -4.67 -27.61 7.48
CA ILE A 35 -5.36 -26.32 7.26
C ILE A 35 -4.65 -25.17 8.01
N LEU A 36 -4.08 -25.45 9.18
CA LEU A 36 -3.46 -24.44 10.04
C LEU A 36 -2.21 -23.79 9.40
N PRO A 37 -1.22 -24.55 8.86
CA PRO A 37 -0.14 -23.99 8.04
C PRO A 37 -0.64 -23.13 6.89
N ALA A 38 -1.68 -23.55 6.16
CA ALA A 38 -2.21 -22.78 5.03
C ALA A 38 -2.75 -21.41 5.46
N ILE A 39 -3.47 -21.33 6.59
CA ILE A 39 -3.96 -20.06 7.15
C ILE A 39 -2.78 -19.18 7.57
N ALA A 40 -1.77 -19.74 8.23
CA ALA A 40 -0.58 -19.00 8.63
C ALA A 40 0.15 -18.38 7.42
N ARG A 41 0.25 -19.10 6.30
CA ARG A 41 0.79 -18.57 5.03
C ARG A 41 -0.02 -17.37 4.56
N MET A 42 -1.35 -17.48 4.52
CA MET A 42 -2.23 -16.40 4.05
C MET A 42 -2.12 -15.15 4.93
N VAL A 43 -2.09 -15.32 6.26
CA VAL A 43 -1.90 -14.21 7.21
C VAL A 43 -0.55 -13.55 7.01
N PHE A 44 0.51 -14.33 6.83
CA PHE A 44 1.85 -13.79 6.59
C PHE A 44 1.93 -13.01 5.28
N VAL A 45 1.35 -13.54 4.20
CA VAL A 45 1.25 -12.84 2.91
C VAL A 45 0.48 -11.53 3.06
N ALA A 46 -0.67 -11.55 3.74
CA ALA A 46 -1.45 -10.35 4.00
C ALA A 46 -0.66 -9.32 4.84
N LEU A 47 0.15 -9.77 5.79
CA LEU A 47 1.02 -8.91 6.60
C LEU A 47 2.09 -8.25 5.74
N ILE A 48 2.76 -8.99 4.85
CA ILE A 48 3.73 -8.42 3.90
C ILE A 48 3.06 -7.35 3.03
N PHE A 49 1.90 -7.65 2.44
CA PHE A 49 1.16 -6.67 1.64
C PHE A 49 0.76 -5.44 2.47
N GLY A 50 0.32 -5.63 3.71
CA GLY A 50 0.01 -4.54 4.63
C GLY A 50 1.22 -3.64 4.88
N VAL A 51 2.39 -4.22 5.11
CA VAL A 51 3.65 -3.47 5.28
C VAL A 51 4.01 -2.71 4.00
N ILE A 52 3.90 -3.34 2.83
CA ILE A 52 4.16 -2.68 1.54
C ILE A 52 3.21 -1.50 1.34
N ILE A 53 1.91 -1.68 1.60
CA ILE A 53 0.91 -0.60 1.49
C ILE A 53 1.25 0.54 2.45
N LEU A 54 1.59 0.25 3.70
CA LEU A 54 1.97 1.27 4.67
C LEU A 54 3.25 2.01 4.26
N PHE A 55 4.24 1.28 3.75
CA PHE A 55 5.49 1.85 3.24
C PHE A 55 5.23 2.78 2.05
N LEU A 56 4.44 2.33 1.07
CA LEU A 56 4.06 3.15 -0.07
C LEU A 56 3.20 4.34 0.36
N ARG A 57 2.30 4.18 1.34
CA ARG A 57 1.52 5.28 1.91
C ARG A 57 2.42 6.30 2.62
N ALA A 58 3.47 5.86 3.31
CA ALA A 58 4.42 6.76 3.96
C ALA A 58 5.31 7.50 2.94
N LEU A 59 5.64 6.87 1.81
CA LEU A 59 6.47 7.49 0.78
C LEU A 59 5.69 8.39 -0.18
N TYR A 60 4.50 7.95 -0.62
CA TYR A 60 3.73 8.54 -1.72
C TYR A 60 2.30 8.93 -1.33
N GLY A 61 1.84 8.56 -0.14
CA GLY A 61 0.52 8.95 0.35
C GLY A 61 0.44 10.42 0.78
N PRO A 62 -0.63 10.83 1.48
CA PRO A 62 -0.77 12.20 1.95
C PRO A 62 0.39 12.54 2.90
N LYS A 63 1.12 13.62 2.60
CA LYS A 63 2.38 14.03 3.27
C LYS A 63 3.56 13.07 3.05
N GLY A 64 3.52 12.26 1.99
CA GLY A 64 4.60 11.35 1.65
C GLY A 64 5.89 12.08 1.25
N ILE A 65 7.04 11.53 1.65
CA ILE A 65 8.37 12.14 1.45
C ILE A 65 8.70 12.35 -0.04
N PHE A 66 8.25 11.43 -0.89
CA PHE A 66 8.51 11.45 -2.34
C PHE A 66 7.32 11.93 -3.16
N ARG A 67 6.29 12.53 -2.52
CA ARG A 67 5.17 13.13 -3.25
C ARG A 67 5.65 14.40 -3.95
N ASP A 68 5.47 14.45 -5.27
CA ASP A 68 5.84 15.62 -6.07
C ASP A 68 4.94 16.81 -5.74
N LYS A 69 5.54 17.98 -5.57
CA LYS A 69 4.86 19.23 -5.17
C LYS A 69 3.86 19.71 -6.22
N GLU A 70 4.06 19.36 -7.49
CA GLU A 70 3.12 19.70 -8.55
C GLU A 70 1.80 18.95 -8.40
N MET A 71 1.84 17.66 -8.05
CA MET A 71 0.62 16.88 -7.78
C MET A 71 -0.07 17.30 -6.47
N GLU A 72 0.68 17.82 -5.48
CA GLU A 72 0.06 18.42 -4.30
C GLU A 72 -0.76 19.67 -4.67
N ARG A 73 -0.19 20.52 -5.53
CA ARG A 73 -0.84 21.76 -5.96
C ARG A 73 -2.13 21.50 -6.74
N GLU A 74 -2.14 20.53 -7.64
CA GLU A 74 -3.36 20.16 -8.38
C GLU A 74 -4.46 19.63 -7.46
N ALA A 75 -4.10 18.79 -6.49
CA ALA A 75 -5.05 18.27 -5.51
C ALA A 75 -5.61 19.39 -4.62
N GLU A 76 -4.76 20.29 -4.13
CA GLU A 76 -5.18 21.45 -3.34
C GLU A 76 -6.06 22.41 -4.14
N GLU A 77 -5.75 22.62 -5.43
CA GLU A 77 -6.56 23.45 -6.32
C GLU A 77 -7.95 22.83 -6.58
N LEU A 78 -8.04 21.52 -6.75
CA LEU A 78 -9.31 20.81 -6.89
C LEU A 78 -10.15 20.91 -5.62
N THR A 79 -9.57 20.60 -4.45
CA THR A 79 -10.27 20.73 -3.16
C THR A 79 -10.72 22.17 -2.91
N ARG A 80 -9.91 23.17 -3.29
CA ARG A 80 -10.28 24.58 -3.16
C ARG A 80 -11.43 24.95 -4.09
N LYS A 81 -11.44 24.46 -5.33
CA LYS A 81 -12.53 24.69 -6.30
C LYS A 81 -13.84 24.08 -5.79
N GLU A 82 -13.80 22.84 -5.31
CA GLU A 82 -14.97 22.15 -4.76
C GLU A 82 -15.55 22.88 -3.55
N ARG A 83 -14.71 23.35 -2.62
CA ARG A 83 -15.19 24.16 -1.48
C ARG A 83 -15.82 25.47 -1.93
N ALA A 84 -15.19 26.17 -2.89
CA ALA A 84 -15.73 27.43 -3.42
C ALA A 84 -17.06 27.23 -4.15
N GLU A 85 -17.25 26.09 -4.80
CA GLU A 85 -18.51 25.72 -5.44
C GLU A 85 -19.61 25.42 -4.42
N VAL A 86 -19.28 24.63 -3.38
CA VAL A 86 -20.21 24.35 -2.27
C VAL A 86 -20.62 25.65 -1.55
N GLU A 87 -19.70 26.58 -1.36
CA GLU A 87 -19.97 27.90 -0.75
C GLU A 87 -20.86 28.77 -1.65
N LYS A 88 -20.65 28.76 -2.97
CA LYS A 88 -21.54 29.44 -3.93
C LYS A 88 -22.95 28.85 -3.93
N GLN A 89 -23.07 27.51 -3.94
CA GLN A 89 -24.37 26.85 -3.88
C GLN A 89 -25.14 27.24 -2.61
N PHE A 90 -24.44 27.34 -1.47
CA PHE A 90 -25.04 27.79 -0.23
C PHE A 90 -25.43 29.28 -0.27
N ALA A 91 -24.57 30.15 -0.79
CA ALA A 91 -24.84 31.57 -0.94
C ALA A 91 -26.02 31.86 -1.90
N ASN A 92 -26.18 31.05 -2.94
CA ASN A 92 -27.31 31.11 -3.87
C ASN A 92 -28.60 30.50 -3.29
N GLY A 93 -28.54 29.85 -2.12
CA GLY A 93 -29.68 29.15 -1.50
C GLY A 93 -30.06 27.85 -2.20
N GLU A 94 -29.18 27.28 -3.03
CA GLU A 94 -29.42 26.03 -3.77
C GLU A 94 -29.28 24.79 -2.87
N ILE A 95 -28.54 24.90 -1.76
CA ILE A 95 -28.37 23.83 -0.77
C ILE A 95 -28.72 24.35 0.63
N SER A 96 -29.27 23.46 1.45
CA SER A 96 -29.60 23.77 2.84
C SER A 96 -28.35 23.89 3.73
N GLU A 97 -28.48 24.54 4.89
CA GLU A 97 -27.38 24.67 5.87
C GLU A 97 -26.85 23.30 6.35
N MET A 98 -27.73 22.30 6.47
CA MET A 98 -27.38 20.92 6.81
C MET A 98 -26.53 20.28 5.71
N GLU A 99 -26.92 20.42 4.45
CA GLU A 99 -26.17 19.88 3.31
C GLU A 99 -24.83 20.58 3.13
N TYR A 100 -24.78 21.89 3.31
CA TYR A 100 -23.53 22.66 3.32
C TYR A 100 -22.56 22.13 4.37
N LYS A 101 -23.03 21.94 5.61
CA LYS A 101 -22.20 21.40 6.71
C LYS A 101 -21.69 19.99 6.41
N MET A 102 -22.52 19.11 5.86
CA MET A 102 -22.11 17.75 5.48
C MET A 102 -21.09 17.74 4.34
N LYS A 103 -21.34 18.48 3.25
CA LYS A 103 -20.42 18.57 2.10
C LYS A 103 -19.09 19.20 2.50
N MET A 104 -19.12 20.26 3.32
CA MET A 104 -17.89 20.90 3.79
C MET A 104 -17.10 19.98 4.75
N HIS A 105 -17.79 19.14 5.54
CA HIS A 105 -17.14 18.15 6.38
C HIS A 105 -16.48 17.03 5.55
N SER A 106 -17.11 16.56 4.47
CA SER A 106 -16.50 15.54 3.60
C SER A 106 -15.31 16.05 2.79
N LEU A 107 -15.19 17.37 2.60
CA LEU A 107 -14.05 18.02 1.92
C LEU A 107 -12.87 18.28 2.88
N ARG A 108 -12.98 17.88 4.14
CA ARG A 108 -11.96 18.03 5.19
C ARG A 108 -11.14 16.75 5.33
N ASP A 109 -10.44 16.38 4.26
CA ASP A 109 -9.35 15.39 4.29
C ASP A 109 -8.01 16.05 4.69
#